data_AF-I3YN50-F1
#
_entry.id   AF-I3YN50-F1
#
_cell.length_a   1.000
_cell.length_b   1.000
_cell.length_c   1.000
_cell.angle_alpha   90.00
_cell.angle_beta   90.00
_cell.angle_gamma   90.00
#
_symmetry.space_group_name_H-M   'P 1'
#
loop_
_entity.id
_entity.type
_entity.pdbx_description
1 polymer ?
#
loop_
_entity_poly.entity_id
_entity_poly.type
_entity_poly.pdbx_seq_one_letter_code
_entity_poly.pdbx_strand_id
1 'polypeptide(L)'
;MKSMENKTLEELDNLENDYIARHWDTRGRHESDMELNDIARAKIAAVKRDHGICFLAKFNPANTESIFVPYDGRLIYNFEYDIAVPVEDEELRRLLILLNDRQAQNYSSIMERIFNRASEIGGVVLMWV
;
A
#
# COMPACT_ATOMS: atom_id res chain seq x y z
N MET A 1 15.34 -0.76 -10.80
CA MET A 1 14.68 -2.03 -10.41
C MET A 1 15.56 -3.07 -9.70
N LYS A 2 16.62 -3.68 -10.28
CA LYS A 2 17.42 -4.75 -9.61
C LYS A 2 17.96 -4.45 -8.20
N SER A 3 18.09 -3.17 -7.84
CA SER A 3 18.54 -2.72 -6.51
C SER A 3 17.51 -2.99 -5.39
N MET A 4 16.22 -3.08 -5.71
CA MET A 4 15.14 -3.10 -4.71
C MET A 4 14.52 -4.48 -4.47
N GLU A 5 14.72 -5.45 -5.38
CA GLU A 5 14.05 -6.76 -5.36
C GLU A 5 14.36 -7.62 -4.12
N ASN A 6 15.50 -7.37 -3.47
CA ASN A 6 15.94 -8.12 -2.29
C ASN A 6 15.85 -7.32 -0.98
N LYS A 7 15.27 -6.11 -1.02
CA LYS A 7 15.14 -5.29 0.17
C LYS A 7 14.02 -5.80 1.09
N THR A 8 14.22 -5.65 2.40
CA THR A 8 13.16 -5.89 3.40
C THR A 8 12.11 -4.78 3.33
N LEU A 9 10.92 -5.00 3.90
CA LEU A 9 9.92 -3.93 4.01
C LEU A 9 10.46 -2.71 4.78
N GLU A 10 11.21 -2.93 5.85
CA GLU A 10 11.85 -1.86 6.63
C GLU A 10 12.85 -1.04 5.79
N GLU A 11 13.69 -1.68 4.97
CA GLU A 11 14.60 -0.98 4.08
C GLU A 11 13.85 -0.16 3.01
N LEU A 12 12.72 -0.68 2.52
CA LEU A 12 11.87 0.02 1.55
C LEU A 12 11.13 1.20 2.19
N ASP A 13 10.68 1.08 3.44
CA ASP A 13 10.10 2.18 4.20
C ASP A 13 11.13 3.29 4.45
N ASN A 14 12.37 2.94 4.76
CA ASN A 14 13.45 3.92 4.91
C ASN A 14 13.72 4.66 3.59
N LEU A 15 13.74 3.96 2.44
CA LEU A 15 13.89 4.60 1.13
C LEU A 15 12.72 5.53 0.79
N GLU A 16 11.50 5.14 1.13
CA GLU A 16 10.31 5.98 0.96
C GLU A 16 10.42 7.25 1.82
N ASN A 17 10.77 7.11 3.10
CA ASN A 17 10.95 8.23 4.02
C ASN A 17 12.08 9.17 3.58
N ASP A 18 13.22 8.62 3.14
CA ASP A 18 14.35 9.40 2.61
C ASP A 18 13.96 10.16 1.34
N TYR A 19 13.17 9.53 0.46
CA TYR A 19 12.63 10.19 -0.72
C TYR A 19 11.73 11.36 -0.33
N ILE A 20 10.78 11.14 0.58
CA ILE A 20 9.84 12.17 1.06
C ILE A 20 10.61 13.34 1.70
N ALA A 21 11.59 13.05 2.55
CA ALA A 21 12.40 14.06 3.24
C ALA A 21 13.19 14.92 2.25
N ARG A 22 13.81 14.30 1.23
CA ARG A 22 14.57 15.00 0.18
C ARG A 22 13.73 15.93 -0.68
N HIS A 23 12.44 15.62 -0.85
CA HIS A 23 11.53 16.36 -1.73
C HIS A 23 10.47 17.16 -0.96
N TRP A 24 10.63 17.33 0.35
CA TRP A 24 9.67 18.01 1.23
C TRP A 24 9.32 19.43 0.75
N ASP A 25 10.30 20.15 0.23
CA ASP A 25 10.23 21.53 -0.28
C ASP A 25 9.46 21.66 -1.61
N THR A 26 9.47 20.62 -2.44
CA THR A 26 8.66 20.53 -3.68
C THR A 26 7.29 19.88 -3.45
N ARG A 27 6.85 19.74 -2.19
CA ARG A 27 5.69 18.92 -1.78
C ARG A 27 5.79 17.45 -2.25
N GLY A 28 7.00 16.94 -2.42
CA GLY A 28 7.26 15.54 -2.72
C GLY A 28 7.03 15.12 -4.16
N ARG A 29 6.79 16.05 -5.10
CA ARG A 29 6.26 15.70 -6.43
C ARG A 29 7.02 16.40 -7.55
N HIS A 30 7.95 15.67 -8.14
CA HIS A 30 8.14 15.75 -9.58
C HIS A 30 7.46 14.52 -10.17
N GLU A 31 6.35 14.68 -10.92
CA GLU A 31 5.59 13.57 -11.53
C GLU A 31 6.44 12.70 -12.49
N SER A 32 7.65 13.15 -12.84
CA SER A 32 8.61 12.38 -13.62
C SER A 32 9.50 11.46 -12.78
N ASP A 33 9.44 11.53 -11.45
CA ASP A 33 10.29 10.74 -10.57
C ASP A 33 9.56 9.46 -10.15
N MET A 34 9.91 8.38 -10.84
CA MET A 34 9.26 7.08 -10.71
C MET A 34 9.77 6.27 -9.50
N GLU A 35 10.67 6.82 -8.68
CA GLU A 35 11.30 6.10 -7.57
C GLU A 35 10.28 5.61 -6.53
N LEU A 36 9.29 6.44 -6.15
CA LEU A 36 8.20 6.02 -5.24
C LEU A 36 7.34 4.90 -5.83
N ASN A 37 7.07 4.96 -7.14
CA ASN A 37 6.28 3.93 -7.81
C ASN A 37 7.03 2.59 -7.86
N ASP A 38 8.35 2.63 -8.02
CA ASP A 38 9.21 1.45 -7.94
C ASP A 38 9.29 0.91 -6.51
N ILE A 39 9.35 1.78 -5.48
CA ILE A 39 9.30 1.39 -4.07
C ILE A 39 7.97 0.70 -3.74
N ALA A 40 6.84 1.24 -4.19
CA ALA A 40 5.52 0.63 -3.98
C ALA A 40 5.43 -0.78 -4.59
N ARG A 41 5.94 -0.96 -5.82
CA ARG A 41 6.02 -2.30 -6.45
C ARG A 41 6.94 -3.23 -5.67
N ALA A 42 8.08 -2.73 -5.20
CA ALA A 42 9.03 -3.53 -4.40
C ALA A 42 8.40 -3.95 -3.07
N LYS A 43 7.61 -3.08 -2.42
CA LYS A 43 6.85 -3.40 -1.20
C LYS A 43 5.85 -4.53 -1.43
N ILE A 44 5.08 -4.49 -2.52
CA ILE A 44 4.17 -5.60 -2.90
C ILE A 44 4.96 -6.91 -3.06
N ALA A 45 6.08 -6.87 -3.79
CA ALA A 45 6.91 -8.04 -4.00
C ALA A 45 7.52 -8.58 -2.69
N ALA A 46 7.90 -7.70 -1.77
CA ALA A 46 8.43 -8.05 -0.46
C ALA A 46 7.36 -8.77 0.38
N VAL A 47 6.12 -8.27 0.46
CA VAL A 47 5.02 -8.96 1.16
C VAL A 47 4.84 -10.39 0.61
N LYS A 48 4.78 -10.54 -0.72
CA LYS A 48 4.63 -11.84 -1.37
C LYS A 48 5.80 -12.79 -1.08
N ARG A 49 7.03 -12.27 -1.10
CA ARG A 49 8.25 -13.04 -0.85
C ARG A 49 8.33 -13.50 0.61
N ASP A 50 8.05 -12.60 1.54
CA ASP A 50 8.26 -12.83 2.97
C ASP A 50 7.17 -13.73 3.57
N HIS A 51 5.95 -13.69 3.01
CA HIS A 51 4.82 -14.49 3.49
C HIS A 51 4.38 -15.62 2.53
N GLY A 52 4.94 -15.70 1.32
CA GLY A 52 4.55 -16.65 0.28
C GLY A 52 3.22 -16.33 -0.43
N ILE A 53 2.42 -15.42 0.12
CA ILE A 53 1.14 -14.95 -0.41
C ILE A 53 1.01 -13.44 -0.22
N CYS A 54 0.26 -12.79 -1.11
CA CYS A 54 -0.03 -11.37 -1.05
C CYS A 54 -1.40 -11.15 -1.68
N PHE A 55 -2.22 -10.34 -1.03
CA PHE A 55 -3.48 -9.84 -1.50
C PHE A 55 -3.38 -8.32 -1.63
N LEU A 56 -3.97 -7.79 -2.69
CA LEU A 56 -4.02 -6.38 -3.00
C LEU A 56 -5.43 -5.85 -2.73
N ALA A 57 -5.53 -4.65 -2.18
CA ALA A 57 -6.80 -3.98 -1.93
C ALA A 57 -6.74 -2.51 -2.34
N LYS A 58 -7.92 -1.93 -2.58
CA LYS A 58 -8.10 -0.50 -2.85
C LYS A 58 -8.76 0.20 -1.67
N PHE A 59 -8.40 1.45 -1.46
CA PHE A 59 -9.26 2.38 -0.75
C PHE A 59 -10.55 2.59 -1.53
N ASN A 60 -11.67 2.75 -0.81
CA ASN A 60 -12.99 2.97 -1.39
C ASN A 60 -13.32 1.97 -2.52
N PRO A 61 -13.30 0.66 -2.25
CA PRO A 61 -13.51 -0.34 -3.29
C PRO A 61 -14.91 -0.19 -3.89
N ALA A 62 -14.99 -0.14 -5.22
CA ALA A 62 -16.26 -0.07 -5.94
C ALA A 62 -17.10 -1.34 -5.76
N ASN A 63 -16.44 -2.49 -5.58
CA ASN A 63 -17.06 -3.76 -5.27
C ASN A 63 -16.64 -4.21 -3.87
N THR A 64 -17.59 -4.26 -2.93
CA THR A 64 -17.35 -4.68 -1.54
C THR A 64 -17.40 -6.19 -1.34
N GLU A 65 -17.85 -6.96 -2.32
CA GLU A 65 -17.85 -8.43 -2.28
C GLU A 65 -16.46 -9.01 -2.52
N SER A 66 -15.63 -8.33 -3.31
CA SER A 66 -14.29 -8.78 -3.70
C SER A 66 -13.23 -7.71 -3.41
N ILE A 67 -13.00 -7.42 -2.13
CA ILE A 67 -12.05 -6.39 -1.67
C ILE A 67 -10.59 -6.80 -1.87
N PHE A 68 -10.27 -8.07 -1.59
CA PHE A 68 -8.91 -8.59 -1.68
C PHE A 68 -8.72 -9.35 -2.99
N VAL A 69 -7.66 -9.00 -3.72
CA VAL A 69 -7.31 -9.64 -5.00
C VAL A 69 -5.95 -10.32 -4.83
N PRO A 70 -5.83 -11.64 -5.07
CA PRO A 70 -4.54 -12.32 -4.95
C PRO A 70 -3.53 -11.77 -5.96
N TYR A 71 -2.32 -11.47 -5.48
CA TYR A 71 -1.21 -11.05 -6.32
C TYR A 71 -0.53 -12.25 -6.97
N ASP A 72 -0.52 -12.26 -8.30
CA ASP A 72 -0.01 -13.33 -9.15
C ASP A 72 1.41 -13.05 -9.71
N GLY A 73 2.02 -11.93 -9.35
CA GLY A 73 3.33 -11.51 -9.85
C GLY A 73 3.29 -10.64 -11.11
N ARG A 74 2.10 -10.24 -11.59
CA ARG A 74 1.97 -9.33 -12.73
C ARG A 74 2.50 -7.93 -12.42
N LEU A 75 2.82 -7.18 -13.47
CA LEU A 75 3.16 -5.76 -13.30
C LEU A 75 1.94 -5.00 -12.77
N ILE A 76 2.12 -4.30 -11.64
CA ILE A 76 1.12 -3.41 -11.05
C ILE A 76 1.33 -1.99 -11.58
N TYR A 77 0.29 -1.40 -12.15
CA TYR A 77 0.32 -0.01 -12.60
C TYR A 77 0.14 0.96 -11.42
N ASN A 78 0.60 2.20 -11.59
CA ASN A 78 0.45 3.22 -10.55
C ASN A 78 -1.03 3.39 -10.18
N PHE A 79 -1.32 3.56 -8.89
CA PHE A 79 -2.68 3.74 -8.35
C PHE A 79 -3.64 2.55 -8.63
N GLU A 80 -3.13 1.41 -9.10
CA GLU A 80 -3.97 0.24 -9.33
C GLU A 80 -4.40 -0.42 -8.02
N TYR A 81 -3.61 -0.31 -6.95
CA TYR A 81 -3.93 -0.79 -5.61
C TYR A 81 -3.30 0.10 -4.56
N ASP A 82 -3.89 0.14 -3.36
CA ASP A 82 -3.46 1.03 -2.28
C ASP A 82 -2.84 0.26 -1.11
N ILE A 83 -3.08 -1.04 -1.01
CA ILE A 83 -2.67 -1.88 0.13
C ILE A 83 -2.19 -3.24 -0.38
N ALA A 84 -1.14 -3.78 0.24
CA ALA A 84 -0.68 -5.15 0.06
C ALA A 84 -0.59 -5.86 1.43
N VAL A 85 -1.26 -7.00 1.58
CA VAL A 85 -1.35 -7.76 2.85
C VAL A 85 -1.20 -9.26 2.63
N PRO A 86 -0.67 -10.05 3.58
CA PRO A 86 -0.51 -11.48 3.40
C PRO A 86 -1.76 -12.31 3.71
N VAL A 87 -2.84 -11.69 4.20
CA VAL A 87 -4.08 -12.37 4.58
C VAL A 87 -5.31 -11.51 4.26
N GLU A 88 -6.41 -12.16 3.90
CA GLU A 88 -7.73 -11.53 3.84
C GLU A 88 -8.23 -11.25 5.27
N ASP A 89 -7.99 -10.03 5.76
CA ASP A 89 -8.34 -9.63 7.12
C ASP A 89 -9.75 -9.00 7.19
N GLU A 90 -10.59 -9.54 8.07
CA GLU A 90 -11.98 -9.09 8.23
C GLU A 90 -12.11 -7.70 8.86
N GLU A 91 -11.19 -7.29 9.74
CA GLU A 91 -11.22 -5.93 10.29
C GLU A 91 -10.81 -4.91 9.22
N LEU A 92 -9.75 -5.19 8.47
CA LEU A 92 -9.34 -4.38 7.33
C LEU A 92 -10.47 -4.28 6.29
N ARG A 93 -11.15 -5.39 5.98
CA ARG A 93 -12.34 -5.41 5.10
C ARG A 93 -13.40 -4.42 5.59
N ARG A 94 -13.76 -4.47 6.88
CA ARG A 94 -14.76 -3.57 7.47
C ARG A 94 -14.33 -2.11 7.41
N LEU A 95 -13.05 -1.82 7.68
CA LEU A 95 -12.51 -0.46 7.62
C LEU A 95 -12.55 0.10 6.20
N LEU A 96 -12.22 -0.70 5.18
CA LEU A 96 -12.27 -0.29 3.77
C LEU A 96 -13.71 -0.05 3.29
N ILE A 97 -14.67 -0.84 3.76
CA ILE A 97 -16.10 -0.61 3.50
C ILE A 97 -16.56 0.68 4.19
N LEU A 98 -16.16 0.89 5.45
CA LEU A 98 -16.53 2.07 6.23
C LEU A 98 -15.95 3.36 5.61
N LEU A 99 -14.73 3.31 5.08
CA LEU A 99 -14.10 4.43 4.39
C LEU A 99 -14.92 4.90 3.17
N ASN A 100 -15.58 3.96 2.48
CA ASN A 100 -16.41 4.25 1.30
C ASN A 100 -17.73 4.97 1.65
N ASP A 101 -18.13 4.98 2.93
CA ASP A 101 -19.28 5.76 3.37
C ASP A 101 -18.94 7.25 3.36
N ARG A 102 -19.47 7.97 2.36
CA ARG A 102 -19.25 9.41 2.14
C ARG A 102 -19.73 10.31 3.28
N GLN A 103 -20.45 9.77 4.26
CA GLN A 103 -20.86 10.50 5.46
C GLN A 103 -19.98 10.22 6.68
N ALA A 104 -18.91 9.44 6.55
CA ALA A 104 -18.02 9.14 7.65
C ALA A 104 -17.39 10.43 8.22
N GLN A 105 -17.92 10.91 9.36
CA GLN A 105 -17.39 12.08 10.08
C GLN A 105 -15.95 11.87 10.62
N ASN A 106 -15.36 10.68 10.41
CA ASN A 106 -14.12 10.23 11.03
C ASN A 106 -13.08 9.71 10.02
N TYR A 107 -13.06 10.21 8.77
CA TYR A 107 -12.15 9.74 7.71
C TYR A 107 -10.70 9.54 8.18
N SER A 108 -10.11 10.54 8.84
CA SER A 108 -8.71 10.47 9.31
C SER A 108 -8.49 9.33 10.31
N SER A 109 -9.44 9.11 11.23
CA SER A 109 -9.36 8.02 12.21
C SER A 109 -9.52 6.65 11.55
N ILE A 110 -10.38 6.54 10.53
CA ILE A 110 -10.54 5.30 9.77
C ILE A 110 -9.24 5.00 8.99
N MET A 111 -8.67 6.01 8.34
CA MET A 111 -7.39 5.87 7.64
C MET A 111 -6.29 5.40 8.60
N GLU A 112 -6.12 6.05 9.75
CA GLU A 112 -5.14 5.64 10.78
C GLU A 112 -5.32 4.17 11.18
N ARG A 113 -6.56 3.73 11.42
CA ARG A 113 -6.85 2.33 11.73
C ARG A 113 -6.52 1.39 10.58
N ILE A 114 -6.71 1.80 9.33
CA ILE A 114 -6.30 1.01 8.16
C ILE A 114 -4.78 0.87 8.11
N PHE A 115 -4.02 1.96 8.29
CA PHE A 115 -2.57 1.93 8.32
C PHE A 115 -2.06 0.98 9.41
N ASN A 116 -2.56 1.15 10.64
CA ASN A 116 -2.18 0.32 11.77
C ASN A 116 -2.54 -1.15 11.51
N ARG A 117 -3.76 -1.42 11.04
CA ARG A 117 -4.22 -2.79 10.82
C ARG A 117 -3.42 -3.49 9.73
N ALA A 118 -3.14 -2.80 8.62
CA ALA A 118 -2.31 -3.35 7.55
C ALA A 118 -0.90 -3.70 8.05
N SER A 119 -0.28 -2.83 8.85
CA SER A 119 1.03 -3.08 9.46
C SER A 119 1.01 -4.26 10.45
N GLU A 120 0.02 -4.31 11.35
CA GLU A 120 -0.15 -5.38 12.35
C GLU A 120 -0.21 -6.79 11.74
N ILE A 121 -0.80 -6.91 10.54
CA ILE A 121 -0.94 -8.19 9.84
C ILE A 121 0.21 -8.47 8.86
N GLY A 122 1.31 -7.72 8.91
CA GLY A 122 2.48 -7.89 8.05
C GLY A 122 2.31 -7.35 6.63
N GLY A 123 1.33 -6.47 6.43
CA GLY A 123 1.11 -5.75 5.18
C GLY A 123 1.61 -4.31 5.21
N VAL A 124 1.28 -3.59 4.16
CA VAL A 124 1.76 -2.23 3.91
C VAL A 124 0.75 -1.44 3.10
N VAL A 125 0.63 -0.14 3.41
CA VAL A 125 -0.08 0.83 2.57
C VAL A 125 0.92 1.43 1.58
N LEU A 126 0.50 1.54 0.33
CA LEU A 126 1.35 1.92 -0.80
C LEU A 126 1.27 3.42 -1.06
N MET A 127 2.42 4.02 -1.35
CA MET A 127 2.51 5.41 -1.81
C MET A 127 2.82 5.47 -3.30
N TRP A 128 2.02 6.23 -4.04
CA TRP A 128 2.16 6.42 -5.49
C TRP A 128 2.27 7.91 -5.81
N VAL A 129 3.00 8.24 -6.88
CA VAL A 129 3.12 9.59 -7.45
C VAL A 129 2.95 9.61 -8.95
#